data_AF-A0A7C2ZVK6-F1
#
_entry.id   AF-A0A7C2ZVK6-F1
#
_cell.length_a   1.000
_cell.length_b   1.000
_cell.length_c   1.000
_cell.angle_alpha   90.00
_cell.angle_beta   90.00
_cell.angle_gamma   90.00
#
_symmetry.space_group_name_H-M   'P 1'
#
loop_
_entity.id
_entity.type
_entity.pdbx_description
1 polymer ?
#
loop_
_entity_poly.entity_id
_entity_poly.type
_entity_poly.pdbx_seq_one_letter_code
_entity_poly.pdbx_strand_id
1 'polypeptide(L)' 'LMEQPADVQEWPEGGYIKSRNLPKDAWGNEFLYVRYAEDAPYDIISFGADGQEGGEGYDADLHSSDL' A
#
# COMPACT_ATOMS: atom_id res chain seq x y z
N LEU A 1 -0.06 -9.71 2.62
CA LEU A 1 1.30 -9.14 2.45
C LEU A 1 2.33 -9.86 3.36
N MET A 2 2.36 -11.21 3.33
CA MET A 2 3.20 -12.06 4.20
C MET A 2 3.56 -13.39 3.52
N GLU A 3 3.27 -13.54 2.23
CA GLU A 3 3.61 -14.75 1.47
C GLU A 3 4.42 -14.37 0.24
N GLN A 4 5.52 -15.08 0.08
CA GLN A 4 6.43 -14.98 -1.05
C GLN A 4 5.76 -15.60 -2.28
N PRO A 5 5.59 -14.85 -3.39
CA PRO A 5 5.20 -15.42 -4.67
C PRO A 5 6.28 -16.39 -5.17
N ALA A 6 5.89 -17.54 -5.70
CA ALA A 6 6.80 -18.62 -6.12
C ALA A 6 7.77 -18.24 -7.25
N ASP A 7 7.55 -17.09 -7.87
CA ASP A 7 8.18 -16.57 -9.08
C ASP A 7 9.27 -15.50 -8.82
N VAL A 8 9.60 -15.21 -7.55
CA VAL A 8 10.62 -14.20 -7.19
C VAL A 8 11.91 -14.86 -6.70
N GLN A 9 12.97 -14.80 -7.53
CA GLN A 9 14.31 -15.33 -7.20
C GLN A 9 15.08 -14.47 -6.19
N GLU A 10 14.87 -13.15 -6.16
CA GLU A 10 15.55 -12.23 -5.23
C GLU A 10 14.57 -11.62 -4.22
N TRP A 11 14.00 -12.48 -3.37
CA TRP A 11 13.23 -12.03 -2.22
C TRP A 11 14.20 -11.69 -1.08
N PRO A 12 14.27 -10.43 -0.60
CA PRO A 12 15.15 -10.08 0.51
C PRO A 12 14.72 -10.83 1.77
N GLU A 13 15.68 -11.49 2.46
CA GLU A 13 15.43 -12.10 3.76
C GLU A 13 14.92 -11.04 4.74
N GLY A 14 13.65 -11.18 5.17
CA GLY A 14 12.93 -10.19 5.98
C GLY A 14 11.79 -9.47 5.26
N GLY A 15 11.59 -9.71 3.96
CA GLY A 15 10.56 -9.06 3.15
C GLY A 15 10.90 -7.60 2.85
N TYR A 16 10.04 -6.93 2.08
CA TYR A 16 10.26 -5.52 1.70
C TYR A 16 9.92 -4.53 2.82
N ILE A 17 9.37 -5.00 3.93
CA ILE A 17 8.92 -4.17 5.04
C ILE A 17 9.61 -4.63 6.32
N LYS A 18 10.57 -3.83 6.79
CA LYS A 18 11.41 -4.15 7.95
C LYS A 18 10.66 -4.23 9.28
N SER A 19 9.41 -3.76 9.35
CA SER A 19 8.60 -3.72 10.57
C SER A 19 7.29 -4.49 10.35
N ARG A 20 7.00 -5.45 11.24
CA ARG A 20 5.66 -6.09 11.31
C ARG A 20 4.54 -5.11 11.64
N ASN A 21 4.88 -3.94 12.19
CA ASN A 21 3.94 -2.86 12.40
C ASN A 21 4.00 -1.94 11.19
N LEU A 22 3.08 -2.15 10.26
CA LEU A 22 2.80 -1.20 9.21
C LEU A 22 2.29 0.11 9.84
N PRO A 23 2.80 1.27 9.43
CA PRO A 23 2.19 2.53 9.82
C PRO A 23 0.74 2.52 9.32
N LYS A 24 -0.16 3.03 10.16
CA LYS A 24 -1.53 3.33 9.75
C LYS A 24 -1.56 4.71 9.10
N ASP A 25 -2.58 4.96 8.30
CA ASP A 25 -2.84 6.31 7.79
C ASP A 25 -3.22 7.29 8.92
N ALA A 26 -3.49 8.54 8.55
CA ALA A 26 -3.87 9.59 9.50
C ALA A 26 -5.20 9.30 10.24
N TRP A 27 -6.00 8.36 9.73
CA TRP A 27 -7.31 7.97 10.25
C TRP A 27 -7.29 6.62 10.98
N GLY A 28 -6.16 5.92 10.98
CA GLY A 28 -5.98 4.64 11.66
C GLY A 28 -6.27 3.41 10.78
N ASN A 29 -6.50 3.61 9.48
CA ASN A 29 -6.70 2.54 8.50
C ASN A 29 -5.35 1.99 8.01
N GLU A 30 -5.38 0.76 7.49
CA GLU A 30 -4.20 0.13 6.88
C GLU A 30 -4.03 0.64 5.45
N PHE A 31 -2.80 0.94 5.04
CA PHE A 31 -2.52 1.28 3.66
C PHE A 31 -2.67 0.06 2.74
N LEU A 32 -3.23 0.29 1.55
CA LEU A 32 -3.27 -0.71 0.49
C LEU A 32 -2.00 -0.62 -0.35
N TYR A 33 -1.31 -1.75 -0.50
CA TYR A 33 -0.17 -1.87 -1.40
C TYR A 33 -0.61 -2.52 -2.71
N VAL A 34 -0.42 -1.83 -3.82
CA VAL A 34 -0.74 -2.32 -5.16
C VAL A 34 0.54 -2.32 -6.00
N ARG A 35 0.83 -3.45 -6.66
CA ARG A 35 1.93 -3.54 -7.63
C ARG A 35 1.32 -3.60 -9.02
N TYR A 36 1.58 -2.58 -9.84
CA TYR A 36 1.20 -2.58 -11.25
C TYR A 36 2.23 -3.38 -12.07
N ALA A 37 1.77 -4.22 -12.98
CA ALA A 37 2.64 -5.15 -13.70
C ALA A 37 3.48 -4.49 -14.81
N GLU A 38 3.07 -3.32 -15.32
CA GLU A 38 3.59 -2.78 -16.58
C GLU A 38 4.38 -1.46 -16.44
N ASP A 39 3.99 -0.49 -15.60
CA ASP A 39 4.58 0.87 -15.68
C ASP A 39 4.91 1.58 -14.36
N ALA A 40 4.53 1.04 -13.19
CA ALA A 40 4.84 1.65 -11.90
C ALA A 40 5.36 0.61 -10.89
N PRO A 41 6.46 0.92 -10.16
CA PRO A 41 7.11 -0.06 -9.28
C PRO A 41 6.19 -0.54 -8.16
N TYR A 42 5.31 0.32 -7.67
CA TYR A 42 4.23 0.06 -6.71
C TYR A 42 3.43 1.36 -6.49
N ASP A 43 2.24 1.24 -5.92
CA ASP A 43 1.47 2.35 -5.38
C ASP A 43 0.98 2.00 -3.97
N ILE A 44 0.89 3.03 -3.14
CA ILE A 44 0.41 2.95 -1.76
C ILE A 44 -0.81 3.83 -1.67
N ILE A 45 -1.96 3.23 -1.36
CA ILE A 45 -3.27 3.89 -1.37
C ILE A 45 -3.81 3.99 0.06
N SER A 46 -4.36 5.17 0.40
CA SER A 46 -5.09 5.45 1.63
C SER A 46 -6.51 5.87 1.27
N PHE A 47 -7.51 5.12 1.69
CA PHE A 47 -8.92 5.40 1.40
C PHE A 47 -9.54 6.47 2.32
N GLY A 48 -8.78 7.51 2.67
CA GLY A 48 -9.27 8.58 3.54
C GLY A 48 -9.82 8.13 4.90
N ALA A 49 -10.73 8.93 5.46
CA ALA A 49 -11.34 8.69 6.76
C ALA A 49 -12.39 7.57 6.76
N ASP A 50 -13.05 7.32 5.63
CA ASP A 50 -14.14 6.34 5.51
C ASP A 50 -13.65 4.92 5.21
N GLY A 51 -12.37 4.77 4.81
CA GLY A 51 -11.75 3.50 4.51
C GLY A 51 -12.29 2.82 3.24
N GLN A 52 -12.93 3.58 2.35
CA GLN A 52 -13.53 3.08 1.12
C GLN A 52 -12.99 3.80 -0.12
N GLU A 53 -12.99 3.12 -1.27
CA GLU A 53 -12.61 3.72 -2.54
C GLU A 53 -13.58 4.85 -2.93
N GLY A 54 -13.03 5.99 -3.28
CA GLY A 54 -13.74 7.19 -3.70
C GLY A 54 -13.67 8.31 -2.66
N GLY A 55 -14.80 9.00 -2.46
CA GLY A 55 -14.91 10.08 -1.48
C GLY A 55 -14.29 11.42 -1.92
N GLU A 56 -14.57 12.46 -1.14
CA GLU A 56 -14.07 13.81 -1.35
C GLU A 56 -13.63 14.43 -0.02
N GLY A 57 -12.70 15.38 -0.07
CA GLY A 57 -12.22 16.06 1.13
C GLY A 57 -11.43 15.13 2.06
N TYR A 58 -11.96 14.83 3.25
CA TYR A 58 -11.31 13.93 4.21
C TYR A 58 -11.51 12.45 3.90
N ASP A 59 -12.48 12.13 3.06
CA ASP A 59 -12.76 10.77 2.59
C ASP A 59 -12.07 10.50 1.24
N ALA A 60 -11.31 11.47 0.71
CA ALA A 60 -10.66 11.31 -0.58
C ALA A 60 -9.50 10.30 -0.52
N ASP A 61 -9.43 9.47 -1.56
CA ASP A 61 -8.32 8.56 -1.79
C ASP A 61 -7.00 9.32 -1.98
N LEU A 62 -5.96 8.86 -1.29
CA LEU A 62 -4.59 9.34 -1.44
C LEU A 62 -3.72 8.25 -2.03
N HIS A 63 -3.21 8.49 -3.24
CA HIS A 63 -2.26 7.62 -3.91
C HIS A 63 -0.84 8.16 -3.74
N SER A 64 0.12 7.28 -3.45
CA SER A 64 1.53 7.66 -3.45
C SER A 64 2.04 8.05 -4.84
N SER A 65 1.35 7.60 -5.90
CA SER A 65 1.64 7.96 -7.29
C SER A 65 1.18 9.37 -7.69
N ASP A 66 0.28 9.99 -6.92
CA ASP A 66 -0.24 11.34 -7.16
C ASP A 66 0.63 12.46 -6.53
N LEU A 67 1.68 12.10 -5.80
CA LEU A 67 2.65 13.00 -5.15
C LEU A 67 3.86 13.31 -6.04
#